data_AF-A0A6B0GRE6-F1
#
_entry.id   AF-A0A6B0GRE6-F1
#
_cell.length_a   1.000
_cell.length_b   1.000
_cell.length_c   1.000
_cell.angle_alpha   90.00
_cell.angle_beta   90.00
_cell.angle_gamma   90.00
#
_symmetry.space_group_name_H-M   'P 1'
#
loop_
_entity.id
_entity.type
_entity.pdbx_description
1 polymer ?
#
loop_
_entity_poly.entity_id
_entity_poly.type
_entity_poly.pdbx_seq_one_letter_code
_entity_poly.pdbx_strand_id
1 'polypeptide(L)' 'MFGKLGRTGFAGVLLLLGGIALIALESYVVAGGMALVLAGLLLVARGLLGTMMKAFGMDGML' A
#
# COMPACT_ATOMS: atom_id res chain seq x y z
N MET A 1 5.56 -2.22 11.69
CA MET A 1 6.64 -1.58 10.91
C MET A 1 6.53 -0.04 10.85
N PHE A 2 5.64 0.60 11.63
CA PHE A 2 5.38 2.05 11.56
C PHE A 2 6.62 2.94 11.76
N GLY A 3 7.68 2.45 12.42
CA GLY A 3 8.95 3.17 12.55
C GLY A 3 9.80 3.28 11.26
N LYS A 4 9.59 2.42 10.25
CA LYS A 4 10.35 2.44 8.97
C LYS A 4 9.67 3.22 7.85
N LEU A 5 8.43 3.66 8.07
CA LEU A 5 7.59 4.26 7.04
C LEU A 5 7.96 5.73 6.73
N GLY A 6 8.73 6.36 7.62
CA GLY A 6 9.06 7.79 7.54
C GLY A 6 7.83 8.69 7.71
N ARG A 7 8.04 10.00 7.90
CA ARG A 7 6.92 10.96 8.05
C ARG A 7 6.03 10.99 6.81
N THR A 8 6.62 10.86 5.63
CA THR A 8 5.91 10.89 4.34
C THR A 8 5.05 9.67 4.12
N GLY A 9 5.55 8.46 4.40
CA GLY A 9 4.74 7.24 4.25
C GLY A 9 3.60 7.19 5.28
N PHE A 10 3.83 7.68 6.50
CA PHE A 10 2.75 7.77 7.50
C PHE A 10 1.65 8.74 7.06
N ALA A 11 2.02 9.93 6.56
CA ALA A 11 1.06 10.88 6.00
C ALA A 11 0.29 10.28 4.81
N GLY A 12 0.96 9.52 3.94
CA GLY A 12 0.32 8.81 2.83
C GLY A 12 -0.70 7.77 3.28
N VAL A 13 -0.39 6.99 4.33
CA VAL A 13 -1.34 6.02 4.90
C VAL A 13 -2.56 6.72 5.50
N LEU A 14 -2.37 7.83 6.21
CA LEU A 14 -3.48 8.62 6.73
C LEU A 14 -4.38 9.17 5.62
N LEU A 15 -3.79 9.65 4.53
CA LEU A 15 -4.54 10.18 3.40
C LEU A 15 -5.33 9.07 2.67
N LEU A 16 -4.73 7.87 2.55
CA LEU A 16 -5.40 6.68 2.03
C LEU A 16 -6.61 6.29 2.87
N LEU A 17 -6.42 6.18 4.19
CA LEU A 17 -7.49 5.83 5.12
C LEU A 17 -8.61 6.89 5.12
N GLY A 18 -8.24 8.17 5.06
CA GLY A 18 -9.20 9.28 4.95
C GLY A 18 -10.01 9.23 3.66
N GLY A 19 -9.39 8.95 2.52
CA GLY A 19 -10.08 8.81 1.24
C GLY A 19 -11.05 7.62 1.24
N ILE A 20 -10.62 6.46 1.73
CA ILE A 20 -11.48 5.27 1.84
C ILE A 20 -12.66 5.55 2.78
N ALA A 21 -12.42 6.22 3.90
CA ALA A 21 -13.48 6.59 4.84
C ALA A 21 -14.51 7.54 4.20
N LEU A 22 -14.06 8.55 3.45
CA LEU A 22 -14.95 9.45 2.71
C LEU A 22 -15.81 8.70 1.70
N ILE A 23 -15.24 7.74 0.97
CA ILE A 23 -16.01 6.97 -0.01
C ILE A 23 -16.98 5.99 0.69
N ALA A 24 -16.58 5.41 1.81
CA ALA A 24 -17.43 4.52 2.59
C ALA A 24 -18.69 5.21 3.13
N LEU A 25 -18.65 6.53 3.33
CA LEU A 25 -19.84 7.31 3.72
C LEU A 25 -20.89 7.39 2.60
N GLU A 26 -20.47 7.34 1.34
CA GLU A 26 -21.38 7.42 0.19
C GLU A 26 -21.82 6.03 -0.29
N SER A 27 -20.88 5.09 -0.44
CA SER A 27 -21.18 3.74 -0.92
C SER A 27 -20.20 2.69 -0.43
N TYR A 28 -20.69 1.78 0.41
CA TYR A 28 -19.93 0.61 0.89
C TYR A 28 -19.46 -0.31 -0.25
N VAL A 29 -20.24 -0.41 -1.33
CA VAL A 29 -19.88 -1.24 -2.49
C VAL A 29 -18.67 -0.65 -3.22
N VAL A 30 -18.66 0.66 -3.43
CA VAL A 30 -17.54 1.37 -4.07
C VAL A 30 -16.31 1.35 -3.17
N ALA A 31 -16.47 1.53 -1.86
CA ALA A 31 -15.38 1.40 -0.90
C ALA A 31 -14.78 -0.01 -0.91
N GLY A 32 -15.61 -1.05 -0.99
CA GLY A 32 -15.17 -2.44 -1.13
C GLY A 32 -14.38 -2.68 -2.41
N GLY A 33 -14.85 -2.14 -3.54
CA GLY A 33 -14.12 -2.17 -4.82
C GLY A 33 -12.75 -1.48 -4.72
N MET A 34 -12.68 -0.32 -4.08
CA MET A 34 -11.42 0.39 -3.86
C MET A 34 -10.45 -0.34 -2.94
N ALA A 35 -10.95 -1.00 -1.89
CA ALA A 35 -10.11 -1.82 -1.02
C ALA A 35 -9.42 -2.94 -1.81
N LEU A 36 -10.14 -3.58 -2.74
CA LEU A 36 -9.56 -4.59 -3.64
C LEU A 36 -8.51 -4.00 -4.58
N VAL A 37 -8.76 -2.83 -5.17
CA VAL A 37 -7.78 -2.13 -6.03
C VAL A 37 -6.49 -1.84 -5.24
N LEU A 38 -6.62 -1.31 -4.02
CA LEU A 38 -5.46 -1.00 -3.17
C LEU A 38 -4.70 -2.26 -2.76
N ALA A 39 -5.41 -3.34 -2.43
CA ALA A 39 -4.78 -4.63 -2.16
C ALA A 39 -4.00 -5.15 -3.39
N GLY A 40 -4.60 -5.06 -4.58
CA GLY A 40 -3.93 -5.41 -5.83
C GLY A 40 -2.67 -4.58 -6.08
N LEU A 41 -2.74 -3.26 -5.88
CA LEU A 41 -1.59 -2.36 -5.99
C LEU A 41 -0.48 -2.72 -5.01
N LEU A 42 -0.81 -3.06 -3.76
CA LEU A 42 0.16 -3.52 -2.76
C LEU A 42 0.84 -4.82 -3.18
N LEU A 43 0.09 -5.77 -3.75
CA LEU A 43 0.65 -7.02 -4.27
C LEU A 43 1.60 -6.76 -5.45
N VAL A 44 1.20 -5.92 -6.40
CA VAL A 44 2.04 -5.52 -7.54
C VAL A 44 3.30 -4.82 -7.05
N ALA A 45 3.18 -3.83 -6.17
CA ALA A 45 4.32 -3.11 -5.60
C ALA A 45 5.27 -4.06 -4.86
N ARG A 46 4.75 -5.01 -4.09
CA ARG A 46 5.59 -6.00 -3.39
C ARG A 46 6.31 -6.92 -4.38
N GLY A 47 5.66 -7.32 -5.46
CA GLY A 47 6.28 -8.08 -6.54
C GLY A 47 7.42 -7.31 -7.20
N LEU A 48 7.18 -6.05 -7.56
CA LEU A 48 8.18 -5.16 -8.16
C LEU A 48 9.36 -4.89 -7.23
N LEU A 49 9.10 -4.56 -5.96
CA LEU A 49 10.17 -4.35 -4.98
C LEU A 49 10.97 -5.63 -4.77
N GLY A 50 10.30 -6.79 -4.74
CA GLY A 50 10.95 -8.09 -4.69
C GLY A 50 11.91 -8.26 -5.85
N THR A 51 11.45 -8.13 -7.10
CA THR A 51 12.29 -8.28 -8.30
C THR A 51 13.44 -7.27 -8.35
N MET A 52 13.22 -6.03 -7.91
CA MET A 52 14.27 -5.01 -7.82
C MET A 52 15.33 -5.38 -6.77
N MET A 53 14.94 -5.85 -5.59
CA MET A 53 15.89 -6.30 -4.56
C MET A 53 16.70 -7.51 -5.04
N LYS A 54 16.07 -8.43 -5.80
CA LYS A 54 16.78 -9.54 -6.47
C LYS A 54 17.84 -9.02 -7.43
N ALA A 55 17.45 -8.07 -8.29
CA ALA A 55 18.33 -7.47 -9.29
C ALA A 55 19.53 -6.74 -8.66
N PHE A 56 19.37 -6.20 -7.46
CA PHE A 56 20.45 -5.56 -6.69
C PHE A 56 21.26 -6.53 -5.82
N GLY A 57 21.03 -7.85 -5.91
CA GLY A 57 21.77 -8.86 -5.15
C GLY A 57 21.47 -8.86 -3.64
N MET A 58 20.39 -8.21 -3.21
CA MET A 58 19.98 -8.08 -1.81
C MET A 58 19.17 -9.29 -1.28
N ASP A 59 18.97 -10.31 -2.11
CA ASP A 59 18.16 -11.49 -1.77
C ASP A 59 18.78 -12.41 -0.69
N GLY A 60 20.08 -12.26 -0.40
CA GLY A 60 20.81 -13.13 0.54
C GLY A 60 20.88 -12.64 1.98
N MET A 61 20.21 -11.55 2.34
CA MET A 61 20.36 -10.89 3.66
C MET A 61 19.05 -10.82 4.48
N LEU A 62 18.07 -11.68 4.16
CA LEU A 62 16.84 -11.89 4.94
C LEU A 62 16.84 -13.26 5.61
#